data_AF-A0A3D0XJM7-F1
#
_entry.id   AF-A0A3D0XJM7-F1
#
_cell.length_a   1.000
_cell.length_b   1.000
_cell.length_c   1.000
_cell.angle_alpha   90.00
_cell.angle_beta   90.00
_cell.angle_gamma   90.00
#
_symmetry.space_group_name_H-M   'P 1'
#
loop_
_entity.id
_entity.type
_entity.pdbx_description
1 polymer ?
#
loop_
_entity_poly.entity_id
_entity_poly.type
_entity_poly.pdbx_seq_one_letter_code
_entity_poly.pdbx_strand_id
1 'polypeptide(L)'
;MEVIIPFRATADPPPKPDLKARALIPQPVYPVSSETGLSRLSFQTPKPKAVPSFWAIGSQAWPTGLIPVFQVLDRRSGKYQLVRKPSHGKENVTDPLFFALPLSSETDTSSINGRWELEATHRDGALDVLCMDWATFQGKLFGRMDPDTDYRFAWINGGTFDRRHVGLEVQYIDVDYLLKGNLEEGKLRGTWMRTDDADGGVWKASPIRTIVENLSGWEMLCLVSQPIATDGVFWSLHPQEEASENALGWVWRPSLQAETDGPRNLDP
;
A
#
# COMPACT_ATOMS: atom_id res chain seq x y z
N MET A 1 -4.82 -3.43 43.83
CA MET A 1 -6.16 -3.61 43.24
C MET A 1 -6.14 -2.86 41.93
N GLU A 2 -5.93 -3.57 40.82
CA GLU A 2 -6.01 -2.99 39.48
C GLU A 2 -7.48 -2.93 39.07
N VAL A 3 -7.93 -1.72 38.75
CA VAL A 3 -9.27 -1.48 38.23
C VAL A 3 -9.20 -1.76 36.73
N ILE A 4 -9.67 -2.95 36.33
CA ILE A 4 -9.95 -3.23 34.91
C ILE A 4 -11.18 -2.41 34.56
N ILE A 5 -11.02 -1.39 33.72
CA ILE A 5 -12.14 -0.64 33.14
C ILE A 5 -12.58 -1.41 31.89
N PRO A 6 -13.74 -2.10 31.89
CA PRO A 6 -14.25 -2.71 30.67
C PRO A 6 -14.73 -1.61 29.72
N PHE A 7 -14.03 -1.44 28.60
CA PHE A 7 -14.50 -0.59 27.52
C PHE A 7 -15.62 -1.32 26.79
N ARG A 8 -16.87 -0.87 27.00
CA ARG A 8 -17.99 -1.20 26.10
C ARG A 8 -18.16 -0.02 25.16
N ALA A 9 -17.87 -0.20 23.88
CA ALA A 9 -18.30 0.74 22.86
C ALA A 9 -19.84 0.72 22.82
N THR A 10 -20.49 1.64 23.52
CA THR A 10 -21.95 1.82 23.54
C THR A 10 -22.44 2.78 22.45
N ALA A 11 -21.59 3.16 21.51
CA ALA A 11 -22.00 3.93 20.35
C ALA A 11 -22.31 2.96 19.22
N ASP A 12 -23.49 3.09 18.61
CA ASP A 12 -23.74 2.47 17.31
C ASP A 12 -22.57 2.84 16.38
N PRO A 13 -21.98 1.86 15.66
CA PRO A 13 -20.93 2.18 14.72
C PRO A 13 -21.45 3.23 13.76
N PRO A 14 -20.65 4.27 13.44
CA PRO A 14 -21.07 5.28 12.47
C PRO A 14 -21.56 4.58 11.20
N PRO A 15 -22.65 5.06 10.57
CA PRO A 15 -23.19 4.43 9.38
C PRO A 15 -22.06 4.27 8.37
N LYS A 16 -21.90 3.03 7.87
CA LYS A 16 -20.84 2.67 6.92
C LYS A 16 -20.81 3.74 5.81
N PRO A 17 -19.71 4.49 5.62
CA PRO A 17 -19.62 5.37 4.48
C PRO A 17 -19.84 4.51 3.24
N ASP A 18 -20.75 4.95 2.38
CA ASP A 18 -21.03 4.31 1.10
C ASP A 18 -19.74 4.41 0.27
N LEU A 19 -18.85 3.42 0.42
CA LEU A 19 -17.55 3.32 -0.23
C LEU A 19 -17.82 2.93 -1.69
N LYS A 20 -18.38 3.87 -2.45
CA LYS A 20 -18.38 3.82 -3.90
C LYS A 20 -16.92 3.73 -4.33
N ALA A 21 -16.59 2.69 -5.08
CA ALA A 21 -15.24 2.48 -5.59
C ALA A 21 -14.75 3.78 -6.25
N ARG A 22 -13.74 4.41 -5.65
CA ARG A 22 -13.18 5.65 -6.18
C ARG A 22 -12.26 5.28 -7.33
N ALA A 23 -12.53 5.88 -8.49
CA ALA A 23 -11.62 5.85 -9.61
C ALA A 23 -10.32 6.55 -9.22
N LEU A 24 -9.19 5.85 -9.32
CA LEU A 24 -7.86 6.40 -9.12
C LEU A 24 -7.23 6.69 -10.47
N ILE A 25 -6.73 7.93 -10.60
CA ILE A 25 -6.12 8.45 -11.81
C ILE A 25 -4.62 8.62 -11.54
N PRO A 26 -3.73 8.11 -12.40
CA PRO A 26 -2.30 8.35 -12.29
C PRO A 26 -1.99 9.85 -12.28
N GLN A 27 -1.24 10.28 -11.27
CA GLN A 27 -0.78 11.65 -11.10
C GLN A 27 0.69 11.77 -11.50
N PRO A 28 1.12 12.92 -12.04
CA PRO A 28 2.50 13.12 -12.49
C PRO A 28 3.47 13.12 -11.31
N VAL A 29 4.57 12.39 -11.44
CA VAL A 29 5.67 12.33 -10.48
C VAL A 29 6.90 13.01 -11.06
N TYR A 30 7.41 14.00 -10.33
CA TYR A 30 8.54 14.82 -10.75
C TYR A 30 9.79 14.53 -9.94
N PRO A 31 10.98 14.62 -10.56
CA PRO A 31 12.23 14.70 -9.83
C PRO A 31 12.40 16.11 -9.26
N VAL A 32 12.79 16.18 -8.00
CA VAL A 32 13.05 17.41 -7.25
C VAL A 32 14.44 17.30 -6.65
N SER A 33 15.35 18.18 -7.02
CA SER A 33 16.64 18.30 -6.36
C SER A 33 16.51 19.16 -5.10
N SER A 34 17.05 18.71 -3.97
CA SER A 34 17.22 19.55 -2.79
C SER A 34 18.42 20.49 -2.95
N GLU A 35 18.48 21.53 -2.11
CA GLU A 35 19.65 22.41 -1.98
C GLU A 35 20.93 21.64 -1.61
N THR A 36 20.77 20.48 -0.97
CA THR A 36 21.87 19.55 -0.63
C THR A 36 22.30 18.66 -1.79
N GLY A 37 21.72 18.83 -2.99
CA GLY A 37 22.02 18.02 -4.18
C GLY A 37 21.37 16.63 -4.17
N LEU A 38 20.48 16.34 -3.21
CA LEU A 38 19.76 15.07 -3.15
C LEU A 38 18.53 15.13 -4.05
N SER A 39 18.49 14.27 -5.05
CA SER A 39 17.27 14.08 -5.83
C SER A 39 16.24 13.30 -5.01
N ARG A 40 14.97 13.71 -5.12
CA ARG A 40 13.81 13.01 -4.58
C ARG A 40 12.67 13.05 -5.61
N LEU A 41 11.70 12.18 -5.47
CA LEU A 41 10.47 12.18 -6.24
C LEU A 41 9.34 12.85 -5.45
N SER A 42 8.44 13.52 -6.16
CA SER A 42 7.28 14.23 -5.59
C SER A 42 6.14 14.36 -6.59
N PHE A 43 4.89 14.35 -6.13
CA PHE A 43 3.74 14.76 -6.94
C PHE A 43 3.64 16.28 -7.13
N GLN A 44 4.40 17.06 -6.35
CA GLN A 44 4.43 18.52 -6.48
C GLN A 44 5.30 18.94 -7.65
N THR A 45 4.76 19.77 -8.54
CA THR A 45 5.49 20.32 -9.68
C THR A 45 6.57 21.31 -9.20
N PRO A 46 7.86 21.05 -9.42
CA PRO A 46 8.94 21.87 -8.87
C PRO A 46 9.10 23.23 -9.58
N LYS A 47 8.76 23.31 -10.87
CA LYS A 47 8.83 24.54 -11.69
C LYS A 47 7.71 24.55 -12.73
N PRO A 48 7.18 25.72 -13.12
CA PRO A 48 6.29 25.83 -14.27
C PRO A 48 6.96 25.20 -15.51
N LYS A 49 6.27 24.27 -16.19
CA LYS A 49 6.75 23.48 -17.34
C LYS A 49 7.77 22.37 -17.06
N ALA A 50 7.93 21.93 -15.79
CA ALA A 50 8.68 20.71 -15.51
C ALA A 50 8.01 19.51 -16.22
N VAL A 51 8.82 18.63 -16.81
CA VAL A 51 8.33 17.38 -17.42
C VAL A 51 8.27 16.30 -16.33
N PRO A 52 7.15 15.59 -16.16
CA PRO A 52 7.07 14.46 -15.24
C PRO A 52 8.01 13.33 -15.68
N SER A 53 8.62 12.63 -14.71
CA SER A 53 9.40 11.43 -15.00
C SER A 53 8.51 10.27 -15.44
N PHE A 54 7.39 10.12 -14.73
CA PHE A 54 6.36 9.10 -14.91
C PHE A 54 5.09 9.53 -14.15
N TRP A 55 4.05 8.71 -14.21
CA TRP A 55 2.80 8.89 -13.49
C TRP A 55 2.53 7.67 -12.62
N ALA A 56 1.97 7.90 -11.44
CA ALA A 56 1.66 6.85 -10.47
C ALA A 56 0.44 7.19 -9.63
N ILE A 57 -0.08 6.22 -8.90
CA ILE A 57 -1.28 6.39 -8.08
C ILE A 57 -0.89 6.94 -6.71
N GLY A 58 -1.37 8.13 -6.37
CA GLY A 58 -1.34 8.67 -5.01
C GLY A 58 -2.60 8.28 -4.25
N SER A 59 -2.47 7.80 -3.01
CA SER A 59 -3.61 7.46 -2.15
C SER A 59 -3.24 7.47 -0.66
N GLN A 60 -4.20 7.74 0.21
CA GLN A 60 -4.04 7.61 1.67
C GLN A 60 -4.24 6.16 2.14
N ALA A 61 -5.27 5.49 1.60
CA ALA A 61 -5.53 4.06 1.80
C ALA A 61 -4.84 3.21 0.72
N TRP A 62 -4.42 1.99 1.05
CA TRP A 62 -3.71 1.15 0.08
C TRP A 62 -4.69 0.60 -0.97
N PRO A 63 -4.57 0.96 -2.26
CA PRO A 63 -5.53 0.53 -3.27
C PRO A 63 -5.49 -0.97 -3.47
N THR A 64 -6.66 -1.59 -3.66
CA THR A 64 -6.76 -3.03 -3.94
C THR A 64 -5.95 -3.39 -5.18
N GLY A 65 -5.12 -4.44 -5.10
CA GLY A 65 -4.35 -4.96 -6.22
C GLY A 65 -3.08 -4.18 -6.55
N LEU A 66 -2.88 -2.99 -5.96
CA LEU A 66 -1.68 -2.20 -6.15
C LEU A 66 -0.68 -2.45 -5.04
N ILE A 67 0.54 -2.01 -5.30
CA ILE A 67 1.67 -2.27 -4.43
C ILE A 67 2.33 -0.95 -4.00
N PRO A 68 2.68 -0.76 -2.72
CA PRO A 68 3.23 0.50 -2.25
C PRO A 68 4.70 0.65 -2.65
N VAL A 69 5.10 1.86 -3.02
CA VAL A 69 6.50 2.23 -3.22
C VAL A 69 6.83 3.38 -2.28
N PHE A 70 7.83 3.19 -1.44
CA PHE A 70 8.28 4.15 -0.45
C PHE A 70 9.55 4.84 -0.92
N GLN A 71 9.70 6.10 -0.56
CA GLN A 71 10.96 6.82 -0.69
C GLN A 71 11.55 7.00 0.71
N VAL A 72 12.67 6.34 0.96
CA VAL A 72 13.31 6.33 2.29
C VAL A 72 14.71 6.94 2.20
N LEU A 73 15.10 7.67 3.24
CA LEU A 73 16.46 8.21 3.36
C LEU A 73 17.37 7.11 3.92
N ASP A 74 18.34 6.65 3.12
CA ASP A 74 19.42 5.81 3.62
C ASP A 74 20.36 6.67 4.48
N ARG A 75 20.38 6.38 5.79
CA ARG A 75 21.20 7.11 6.75
C ARG A 75 22.70 6.90 6.57
N ARG A 76 23.13 5.82 5.91
CA ARG A 76 24.56 5.54 5.69
C ARG A 76 25.11 6.40 4.56
N SER A 77 24.42 6.41 3.42
CA SER A 77 24.81 7.23 2.28
C SER A 77 24.34 8.68 2.38
N GLY A 78 23.34 8.96 3.21
CA GLY A 78 22.68 10.27 3.31
C GLY A 78 21.77 10.58 2.12
N LYS A 79 21.40 9.57 1.33
CA LYS A 79 20.68 9.75 0.06
C LYS A 79 19.37 8.98 0.04
N TYR A 80 18.43 9.37 -0.82
CA TYR A 80 17.14 8.70 -0.96
C TYR A 80 17.24 7.43 -1.80
N GLN A 81 16.41 6.45 -1.47
CA GLN A 81 16.21 5.22 -2.24
C GLN A 81 14.72 4.90 -2.34
N LEU A 82 14.32 4.18 -3.40
CA LEU A 82 12.98 3.64 -3.53
C LEU A 82 12.95 2.20 -3.05
N VAL A 83 11.97 1.85 -2.22
CA VAL A 83 11.82 0.51 -1.66
C VAL A 83 10.37 0.06 -1.66
N ARG A 84 10.15 -1.25 -1.70
CA ARG A 84 8.82 -1.87 -1.66
C ARG A 84 8.26 -1.98 -0.25
N LYS A 85 9.15 -2.05 0.73
CA LYS A 85 8.84 -2.17 2.15
C LYS A 85 9.76 -1.22 2.92
N PRO A 86 9.23 -0.39 3.85
CA PRO A 86 10.07 0.43 4.70
C PRO A 86 10.84 -0.44 5.70
N SER A 87 11.76 0.15 6.46
CA SER A 87 12.41 -0.58 7.55
C SER A 87 11.36 -1.11 8.54
N HIS A 88 11.60 -2.29 9.09
CA HIS A 88 10.69 -2.92 10.04
C HIS A 88 10.32 -1.98 11.20
N GLY A 89 9.04 -1.96 11.57
CA GLY A 89 8.50 -1.09 12.62
C GLY A 89 8.32 0.37 12.16
N LYS A 90 8.32 0.63 10.86
CA LYS A 90 8.07 1.96 10.27
C LYS A 90 6.83 2.01 9.39
N GLU A 91 6.14 0.89 9.21
CA GLU A 91 4.96 0.74 8.37
C GLU A 91 3.80 1.66 8.81
N ASN A 92 3.60 1.88 10.13
CA ASN A 92 2.55 2.77 10.64
C ASN A 92 2.89 4.27 10.52
N VAL A 93 4.17 4.63 10.32
CA VAL A 93 4.65 6.03 10.39
C VAL A 93 5.29 6.51 9.09
N THR A 94 5.32 5.66 8.07
CA THR A 94 5.86 5.97 6.76
C THR A 94 4.77 5.75 5.74
N ASP A 95 4.32 6.83 5.10
CA ASP A 95 3.39 6.71 3.99
C ASP A 95 4.13 6.25 2.72
N PRO A 96 3.52 5.38 1.89
CA PRO A 96 3.99 5.15 0.53
C PRO A 96 4.09 6.48 -0.21
N LEU A 97 5.15 6.65 -1.00
CA LEU A 97 5.23 7.81 -1.90
C LEU A 97 4.14 7.69 -2.98
N PHE A 98 3.93 6.49 -3.53
CA PHE A 98 2.87 6.18 -4.49
C PHE A 98 2.60 4.68 -4.50
N PHE A 99 1.63 4.27 -5.32
CA PHE A 99 1.30 2.88 -5.61
C PHE A 99 1.52 2.56 -7.08
N ALA A 100 2.14 1.41 -7.32
CA ALA A 100 2.46 0.86 -8.63
C ALA A 100 1.62 -0.40 -8.90
N LEU A 101 1.62 -0.85 -10.15
CA LEU A 101 1.13 -2.17 -10.51
C LEU A 101 2.18 -3.24 -10.14
N PRO A 102 1.76 -4.40 -9.63
CA PRO A 102 2.66 -5.50 -9.28
C PRO A 102 3.44 -6.00 -10.51
N LEU A 103 4.63 -6.56 -10.28
CA LEU A 103 5.38 -7.25 -11.34
C LEU A 103 4.59 -8.47 -11.83
N SER A 104 4.83 -8.92 -13.06
CA SER A 104 4.14 -10.09 -13.62
C SER A 104 4.44 -11.38 -12.83
N SER A 105 5.60 -11.44 -12.17
CA SER A 105 5.97 -12.52 -11.26
C SER A 105 5.20 -12.51 -9.93
N GLU A 106 4.54 -11.40 -9.58
CA GLU A 106 3.84 -11.20 -8.31
C GLU A 106 2.31 -11.37 -8.42
N THR A 107 1.79 -11.87 -9.55
CA THR A 107 0.35 -11.86 -9.87
C THR A 107 -0.53 -12.52 -8.83
N ASP A 108 -0.13 -13.66 -8.23
CA ASP A 108 -0.94 -14.32 -7.20
C ASP A 108 -1.09 -13.46 -5.94
N THR A 109 -0.05 -12.70 -5.64
CA THR A 109 0.02 -11.85 -4.45
C THR A 109 -0.73 -10.54 -4.61
N SER A 110 -1.00 -10.11 -5.85
CA SER A 110 -1.86 -8.95 -6.12
C SER A 110 -3.28 -9.11 -5.56
N SER A 111 -3.77 -10.36 -5.46
CA SER A 111 -5.11 -10.67 -4.95
C SER A 111 -5.33 -10.31 -3.48
N ILE A 112 -4.25 -10.18 -2.70
CA ILE A 112 -4.32 -9.87 -1.26
C ILE A 112 -3.94 -8.43 -0.96
N ASN A 113 -3.27 -7.72 -1.88
CA ASN A 113 -2.76 -6.38 -1.64
C ASN A 113 -3.87 -5.32 -1.58
N GLY A 114 -3.72 -4.37 -0.66
CA GLY A 114 -4.60 -3.22 -0.50
C GLY A 114 -5.20 -3.12 0.89
N ARG A 115 -6.29 -2.35 0.97
CA ARG A 115 -7.05 -2.12 2.20
C ARG A 115 -8.17 -3.12 2.37
N TRP A 116 -8.31 -3.63 3.58
CA TRP A 116 -9.31 -4.61 3.98
C TRP A 116 -10.13 -4.10 5.17
N GLU A 117 -11.45 -4.20 5.07
CA GLU A 117 -12.36 -4.05 6.22
C GLU A 117 -12.49 -5.43 6.88
N LEU A 118 -12.13 -5.51 8.15
CA LEU A 118 -12.12 -6.71 8.97
C LEU A 118 -13.21 -6.63 10.04
N GLU A 119 -14.00 -7.68 10.16
CA GLU A 119 -15.00 -7.89 11.22
C GLU A 119 -14.52 -9.06 12.08
N ALA A 120 -14.16 -8.80 13.34
CA ALA A 120 -13.68 -9.78 14.32
C ALA A 120 -14.78 -10.06 15.34
N THR A 121 -15.22 -11.31 15.44
CA THR A 121 -16.18 -11.77 16.45
C THR A 121 -15.44 -12.53 17.54
N HIS A 122 -15.56 -12.04 18.78
CA HIS A 122 -15.00 -12.66 19.98
C HIS A 122 -15.80 -13.90 20.37
N ARG A 123 -15.22 -14.75 21.23
CA ARG A 123 -15.90 -15.93 21.78
C ARG A 123 -17.17 -15.59 22.55
N ASP A 124 -17.22 -14.43 23.18
CA ASP A 124 -18.40 -13.94 23.91
C ASP A 124 -19.47 -13.29 23.01
N GLY A 125 -19.20 -13.21 21.70
CA GLY A 125 -20.08 -12.63 20.70
C GLY A 125 -19.89 -11.13 20.47
N ALA A 126 -18.96 -10.46 21.18
CA ALA A 126 -18.59 -9.09 20.87
C ALA A 126 -18.04 -8.97 19.45
N LEU A 127 -18.28 -7.82 18.81
CA LEU A 127 -17.91 -7.56 17.42
C LEU A 127 -17.06 -6.29 17.34
N ASP A 128 -15.87 -6.43 16.77
CA ASP A 128 -15.01 -5.32 16.40
C ASP A 128 -14.92 -5.19 14.88
N VAL A 129 -14.89 -3.95 14.40
CA VAL A 129 -14.71 -3.62 12.98
C VAL A 129 -13.50 -2.70 12.86
N LEU A 130 -12.54 -3.08 12.01
CA LEU A 130 -11.31 -2.33 11.80
C LEU A 130 -10.85 -2.40 10.35
N CYS A 131 -9.96 -1.50 9.95
CA CYS A 131 -9.32 -1.56 8.64
C CYS A 131 -7.83 -1.90 8.76
N MET A 132 -7.32 -2.62 7.77
CA MET A 132 -5.89 -2.91 7.63
C MET A 132 -5.45 -2.64 6.20
N ASP A 133 -4.34 -1.95 6.05
CA ASP A 133 -3.64 -1.78 4.79
C ASP A 133 -2.48 -2.77 4.76
N TRP A 134 -2.40 -3.65 3.77
CA TRP A 134 -1.25 -4.53 3.64
C TRP A 134 -0.86 -4.84 2.20
N ALA A 135 0.37 -5.32 2.04
CA ALA A 135 0.90 -5.79 0.78
C ALA A 135 1.89 -6.93 1.01
N THR A 136 2.16 -7.65 -0.06
CA THR A 136 3.17 -8.70 -0.11
C THR A 136 4.44 -8.21 -0.76
N PHE A 137 5.58 -8.67 -0.23
CA PHE A 137 6.88 -8.53 -0.87
C PHE A 137 7.77 -9.69 -0.44
N GLN A 138 8.40 -10.37 -1.41
CA GLN A 138 9.29 -11.51 -1.18
C GLN A 138 8.68 -12.60 -0.26
N GLY A 139 7.40 -12.94 -0.51
CA GLY A 139 6.67 -13.98 0.26
C GLY A 139 6.25 -13.58 1.68
N LYS A 140 6.50 -12.33 2.08
CA LYS A 140 6.07 -11.78 3.36
C LYS A 140 4.95 -10.79 3.17
N LEU A 141 3.97 -10.81 4.06
CA LEU A 141 2.96 -9.78 4.19
C LEU A 141 3.44 -8.75 5.21
N PHE A 142 3.32 -7.48 4.85
CA PHE A 142 3.59 -6.34 5.73
C PHE A 142 2.52 -5.28 5.52
N GLY A 143 2.37 -4.38 6.47
CA GLY A 143 1.34 -3.37 6.39
C GLY A 143 1.16 -2.61 7.69
N ARG A 144 0.03 -1.94 7.79
CA ARG A 144 -0.35 -1.14 8.94
C ARG A 144 -1.82 -1.35 9.28
N MET A 145 -2.12 -1.15 10.56
CA MET A 145 -3.48 -0.97 11.02
C MET A 145 -3.96 0.44 10.64
N ASP A 146 -5.28 0.65 10.61
CA ASP A 146 -5.86 1.94 10.25
C ASP A 146 -5.32 3.09 11.13
N PRO A 147 -4.54 4.04 10.56
CA PRO A 147 -3.89 5.09 11.34
C PRO A 147 -4.88 6.09 11.95
N ASP A 148 -6.11 6.12 11.43
CA ASP A 148 -7.16 7.06 11.84
C ASP A 148 -8.06 6.51 12.97
N THR A 149 -7.70 5.38 13.57
CA THR A 149 -8.48 4.69 14.62
C THR A 149 -7.66 4.45 15.89
N ASP A 150 -8.29 3.91 16.93
CA ASP A 150 -7.61 3.48 18.17
C ASP A 150 -6.58 2.36 17.92
N TYR A 151 -6.65 1.69 16.76
CA TYR A 151 -5.68 0.68 16.32
C TYR A 151 -4.39 1.26 15.72
N ARG A 152 -4.22 2.59 15.66
CA ARG A 152 -2.98 3.22 15.16
C ARG A 152 -1.71 2.81 15.91
N PHE A 153 -1.87 2.31 17.13
CA PHE A 153 -0.78 1.81 17.97
C PHE A 153 -0.54 0.30 17.83
N ALA A 154 -1.34 -0.39 17.02
CA ALA A 154 -1.15 -1.80 16.72
C ALA A 154 -0.20 -1.99 15.53
N TRP A 155 0.68 -2.98 15.62
CA TRP A 155 1.75 -3.24 14.67
C TRP A 155 1.60 -4.61 14.04
N ILE A 156 1.73 -4.69 12.72
CA ILE A 156 1.89 -5.97 12.03
C ILE A 156 3.39 -6.34 12.13
N ASN A 157 3.71 -7.25 13.04
CA ASN A 157 5.08 -7.71 13.29
C ASN A 157 5.55 -8.70 12.23
N GLY A 158 4.62 -9.46 11.66
CA GLY A 158 4.91 -10.47 10.66
C GLY A 158 3.67 -10.89 9.92
N GLY A 159 3.86 -11.39 8.71
CA GLY A 159 2.78 -11.97 7.95
C GLY A 159 3.27 -12.84 6.81
N THR A 160 2.43 -13.78 6.42
CA THR A 160 2.66 -14.71 5.32
C THR A 160 1.42 -14.80 4.46
N PHE A 161 1.62 -14.90 3.15
CA PHE A 161 0.58 -15.28 2.22
C PHE A 161 1.11 -16.37 1.30
N ASP A 162 0.63 -17.60 1.48
CA ASP A 162 1.00 -18.76 0.66
C ASP A 162 -0.23 -19.59 0.34
N ARG A 163 -0.38 -19.98 -0.94
CA ARG A 163 -1.51 -20.82 -1.40
C ARG A 163 -2.86 -20.37 -0.85
N ARG A 164 -3.13 -19.07 -0.85
CA ARG A 164 -4.36 -18.44 -0.32
C ARG A 164 -4.54 -18.49 1.20
N HIS A 165 -3.55 -18.93 1.96
CA HIS A 165 -3.54 -18.89 3.42
C HIS A 165 -2.84 -17.62 3.89
N VAL A 166 -3.51 -16.87 4.75
CA VAL A 166 -2.97 -15.71 5.45
C VAL A 166 -2.59 -16.11 6.87
N GLY A 167 -1.40 -15.68 7.28
CA GLY A 167 -1.00 -15.60 8.68
C GLY A 167 -0.57 -14.18 8.99
N LEU A 168 -1.01 -13.62 10.12
CA LEU A 168 -0.58 -12.32 10.63
C LEU A 168 -0.24 -12.43 12.12
N GLU A 169 0.85 -11.78 12.48
CA GLU A 169 1.29 -11.54 13.85
C GLU A 169 1.10 -10.05 14.12
N VAL A 170 0.19 -9.73 15.05
CA VAL A 170 -0.17 -8.35 15.38
C VAL A 170 0.10 -8.09 16.85
N GLN A 171 0.76 -6.99 17.17
CA GLN A 171 0.95 -6.54 18.55
C GLN A 171 0.10 -5.30 18.81
N TYR A 172 -0.63 -5.28 19.91
CA TYR A 172 -1.42 -4.13 20.35
C TYR A 172 -1.39 -4.01 21.87
N ILE A 173 -0.96 -2.86 22.38
CA ILE A 173 -0.86 -2.55 23.83
C ILE A 173 -0.15 -3.71 24.58
N ASP A 174 1.07 -4.04 24.15
CA ASP A 174 1.92 -5.09 24.73
C ASP A 174 1.29 -6.50 24.75
N VAL A 175 0.24 -6.73 23.96
CA VAL A 175 -0.38 -8.05 23.76
C VAL A 175 -0.18 -8.48 22.32
N ASP A 176 0.27 -9.72 22.13
CA ASP A 176 0.45 -10.32 20.81
C ASP A 176 -0.76 -11.17 20.43
N TYR A 177 -1.15 -11.03 19.16
CA TYR A 177 -2.30 -11.66 18.52
C TYR A 177 -1.85 -12.41 17.28
N LEU A 178 -2.45 -13.57 17.05
CA LEU A 178 -2.26 -14.38 15.86
C LEU A 178 -3.57 -14.44 15.09
N LEU A 179 -3.54 -14.00 13.83
CA LEU A 179 -4.64 -14.16 12.90
C LEU A 179 -4.24 -15.19 11.84
N LYS A 180 -5.13 -16.14 11.57
CA LYS A 180 -5.00 -17.11 10.49
C LYS A 180 -6.28 -17.10 9.68
N GLY A 181 -6.18 -17.23 8.36
CA GLY A 181 -7.36 -17.30 7.50
C GLY A 181 -7.07 -17.74 6.08
N ASN A 182 -8.13 -17.89 5.30
CA ASN A 182 -8.10 -18.33 3.91
C ASN A 182 -8.78 -17.29 3.01
N LEU A 183 -8.21 -17.09 1.83
CA LEU A 183 -8.79 -16.27 0.76
C LEU A 183 -9.70 -17.14 -0.12
N GLU A 184 -11.00 -16.91 0.00
CA GLU A 184 -12.06 -17.63 -0.73
C GLU A 184 -13.01 -16.62 -1.36
N GLU A 185 -13.26 -16.76 -2.67
CA GLU A 185 -14.17 -15.86 -3.41
C GLU A 185 -13.84 -14.35 -3.26
N GLY A 186 -12.56 -14.02 -3.11
CA GLY A 186 -12.09 -12.65 -2.93
C GLY A 186 -12.37 -12.06 -1.54
N LYS A 187 -12.68 -12.90 -0.54
CA LYS A 187 -12.86 -12.52 0.86
C LYS A 187 -11.97 -13.38 1.75
N LEU A 188 -11.58 -12.83 2.88
CA LEU A 188 -10.84 -13.58 3.90
C LEU A 188 -11.79 -14.06 4.99
N ARG A 189 -11.52 -15.25 5.50
CA ARG A 189 -12.18 -15.80 6.69
C ARG A 189 -11.20 -16.60 7.50
N GLY A 190 -11.34 -16.57 8.82
CA GLY A 190 -10.48 -17.36 9.67
C GLY A 190 -10.68 -17.15 11.15
N THR A 191 -9.64 -17.43 11.92
CA THR A 191 -9.62 -17.34 13.37
C THR A 191 -8.55 -16.36 13.83
N TRP A 192 -8.80 -15.74 14.98
CA TRP A 192 -7.81 -14.94 15.67
C TRP A 192 -7.73 -15.39 17.13
N MET A 193 -6.57 -15.21 17.74
CA MET A 193 -6.36 -15.52 19.15
C MET A 193 -5.31 -14.60 19.75
N ARG A 194 -5.47 -14.26 21.03
CA ARG A 194 -4.35 -13.75 21.83
C ARG A 194 -3.38 -14.89 22.11
N THR A 195 -2.10 -14.58 22.14
CA THR A 195 -1.02 -15.56 22.40
C THR A 195 -1.03 -16.12 23.83
N ASP A 196 -1.67 -15.42 24.77
CA ASP A 196 -1.91 -15.87 26.14
C ASP A 196 -3.20 -16.69 26.31
N ASP A 197 -3.88 -17.01 25.19
CA ASP A 197 -5.16 -17.73 25.12
C ASP A 197 -6.34 -17.08 25.85
N ALA A 198 -6.17 -15.86 26.37
CA ALA A 198 -7.20 -15.18 27.16
C ALA A 198 -8.42 -14.76 26.33
N ASP A 199 -8.25 -14.59 25.01
CA ASP A 199 -9.33 -14.26 24.09
C ASP A 199 -9.05 -14.81 22.68
N GLY A 200 -10.08 -14.82 21.86
CA GLY A 200 -10.01 -15.15 20.45
C GLY A 200 -11.38 -15.25 19.82
N GLY A 201 -11.41 -15.73 18.59
CA GLY A 201 -12.66 -15.97 17.89
C GLY A 201 -12.47 -16.12 16.40
N VAL A 202 -13.47 -15.69 15.65
CA VAL A 202 -13.49 -15.75 14.19
C VAL A 202 -13.40 -14.36 13.61
N TRP A 203 -12.87 -14.25 12.41
CA TRP A 203 -12.89 -13.00 11.67
C TRP A 203 -13.20 -13.25 10.20
N LYS A 204 -13.69 -12.21 9.55
CA LYS A 204 -13.85 -12.14 8.11
C LYS A 204 -13.37 -10.79 7.64
N ALA A 205 -12.83 -10.71 6.42
CA ALA A 205 -12.49 -9.43 5.84
C ALA A 205 -12.88 -9.35 4.36
N SER A 206 -13.22 -8.15 3.93
CA SER A 206 -13.54 -7.83 2.54
C SER A 206 -12.60 -6.73 2.03
N PRO A 207 -12.12 -6.83 0.78
CA PRO A 207 -11.27 -5.78 0.22
C PRO A 207 -12.10 -4.52 -0.03
N ILE A 208 -11.54 -3.36 0.32
CA ILE A 208 -12.10 -2.07 -0.05
C ILE A 208 -11.68 -1.81 -1.50
N ARG A 209 -12.56 -2.19 -2.42
CA ARG A 209 -12.25 -2.19 -3.85
C ARG A 209 -11.91 -0.81 -4.36
N THR A 210 -10.90 -0.77 -5.20
CA THR A 210 -10.46 0.42 -5.90
C THR A 210 -10.49 0.16 -7.39
N ILE A 211 -10.88 1.18 -8.17
CA ILE A 211 -10.86 1.11 -9.62
C ILE A 211 -9.72 2.01 -10.08
N VAL A 212 -8.77 1.46 -10.82
CA VAL A 212 -7.86 2.31 -11.61
C VAL A 212 -8.58 2.56 -12.94
N GLU A 213 -8.65 3.82 -13.37
CA GLU A 213 -9.32 4.16 -14.63
C GLU A 213 -8.71 3.43 -15.83
N ASN A 214 -9.46 3.31 -16.93
CA ASN A 214 -8.94 2.74 -18.16
C ASN A 214 -7.86 3.68 -18.74
N LEU A 215 -6.62 3.19 -18.79
CA LEU A 215 -5.45 3.94 -19.26
C LEU A 215 -5.12 3.62 -20.73
N SER A 216 -6.13 3.55 -21.59
CA SER A 216 -5.92 3.44 -23.04
C SER A 216 -5.05 4.60 -23.53
N GLY A 217 -3.98 4.31 -24.27
CA GLY A 217 -3.02 5.31 -24.75
C GLY A 217 -1.87 5.61 -23.77
N TRP A 218 -1.74 4.86 -22.68
CA TRP A 218 -0.58 4.92 -21.78
C TRP A 218 0.31 3.70 -22.00
N GLU A 219 1.62 3.91 -21.91
CA GLU A 219 2.59 2.82 -21.81
C GLU A 219 2.90 2.51 -20.33
N MET A 220 3.21 1.23 -20.07
CA MET A 220 3.69 0.78 -18.77
C MET A 220 5.20 0.65 -18.81
N LEU A 221 5.87 1.17 -17.79
CA LEU A 221 7.31 1.11 -17.63
C LEU A 221 7.65 0.49 -16.28
N CYS A 222 8.57 -0.47 -16.27
CA CYS A 222 9.09 -1.08 -15.06
C CYS A 222 10.00 -0.06 -14.37
N LEU A 223 9.63 0.30 -13.14
CA LEU A 223 10.43 1.13 -12.29
C LEU A 223 11.46 0.26 -11.56
N VAL A 224 12.74 0.59 -11.72
CA VAL A 224 13.84 -0.14 -11.10
C VAL A 224 14.59 0.81 -10.16
N SER A 225 14.78 0.41 -8.90
CA SER A 225 15.67 1.13 -7.99
C SER A 225 17.13 0.86 -8.38
N GLN A 226 17.97 1.89 -8.31
CA GLN A 226 19.38 1.79 -8.66
C GLN A 226 20.28 2.25 -7.50
N PRO A 227 21.51 1.72 -7.39
CA PRO A 227 22.56 2.36 -6.63
C PRO A 227 22.73 3.81 -7.09
N ILE A 228 23.01 4.69 -6.15
CA ILE A 228 22.84 6.11 -6.37
C ILE A 228 23.98 6.63 -7.25
N ALA A 229 23.63 7.01 -8.47
CA ALA A 229 24.57 7.51 -9.46
C ALA A 229 25.14 8.88 -9.04
N THR A 230 26.19 9.31 -9.73
CA THR A 230 26.93 10.56 -9.46
C THR A 230 26.04 11.80 -9.62
N ASP A 231 25.01 11.71 -10.43
CA ASP A 231 23.99 12.74 -10.66
C ASP A 231 22.87 12.75 -9.59
N GLY A 232 22.96 11.86 -8.60
CA GLY A 232 21.98 11.73 -7.51
C GLY A 232 20.72 10.98 -7.90
N VAL A 233 20.60 10.44 -9.11
CA VAL A 233 19.47 9.61 -9.54
C VAL A 233 19.64 8.19 -9.00
N PHE A 234 18.55 7.60 -8.52
CA PHE A 234 18.51 6.32 -7.79
C PHE A 234 17.39 5.41 -8.30
N TRP A 235 16.88 5.70 -9.49
CA TRP A 235 15.80 4.97 -10.14
C TRP A 235 15.94 5.08 -11.66
N SER A 236 15.32 4.15 -12.37
CA SER A 236 15.25 4.13 -13.83
C SER A 236 13.95 3.51 -14.30
N LEU A 237 13.59 3.74 -15.57
CA LEU A 237 12.36 3.24 -16.18
C LEU A 237 12.71 2.40 -17.41
N HIS A 238 12.15 1.19 -17.49
CA HIS A 238 12.44 0.23 -18.54
C HIS A 238 11.15 -0.31 -19.15
N PRO A 239 11.00 -0.35 -20.48
CA PRO A 239 9.75 -0.74 -21.12
C PRO A 239 9.42 -2.24 -21.00
N GLN A 240 10.40 -3.12 -20.76
CA GLN A 240 10.20 -4.58 -20.82
C GLN A 240 11.04 -5.39 -19.81
N GLU A 241 11.84 -4.76 -18.95
CA GLU A 241 12.76 -5.48 -18.05
C GLU A 241 12.23 -5.57 -16.61
N GLU A 242 11.54 -6.67 -16.29
CA GLU A 242 11.27 -7.07 -14.89
C GLU A 242 12.45 -7.82 -14.25
N ALA A 243 13.43 -8.27 -15.06
CA ALA A 243 14.49 -9.18 -14.63
C ALA A 243 15.55 -8.56 -13.70
N SER A 244 15.41 -7.29 -13.33
CA SER A 244 16.27 -6.65 -12.35
C SER A 244 15.86 -7.07 -10.94
N GLU A 245 16.83 -7.49 -10.11
CA GLU A 245 16.61 -7.77 -8.68
C GLU A 245 16.02 -6.56 -7.92
N ASN A 246 16.16 -5.35 -8.47
CA ASN A 246 15.67 -4.10 -7.89
C ASN A 246 14.42 -3.55 -8.59
N ALA A 247 13.74 -4.37 -9.41
CA ALA A 247 12.45 -4.02 -9.99
C ALA A 247 11.42 -3.77 -8.87
N LEU A 248 10.71 -2.65 -8.97
CA LEU A 248 9.76 -2.21 -7.95
C LEU A 248 8.31 -2.38 -8.37
N GLY A 249 8.01 -2.44 -9.66
CA GLY A 249 6.64 -2.48 -10.17
C GLY A 249 6.47 -1.63 -11.41
N TRP A 250 5.29 -1.69 -11.98
CA TRP A 250 4.95 -0.95 -13.19
C TRP A 250 4.30 0.40 -12.87
N VAL A 251 4.81 1.43 -13.51
CA VAL A 251 4.27 2.79 -13.50
C VAL A 251 3.88 3.20 -14.91
N TRP A 252 3.23 4.34 -15.07
CA TRP A 252 2.66 4.75 -16.34
C TRP A 252 3.39 5.94 -16.95
N ARG A 253 3.35 6.02 -18.27
CA ARG A 253 3.69 7.23 -19.04
C ARG A 253 2.70 7.40 -20.19
N PRO A 254 2.22 8.61 -20.49
CA PRO A 254 1.43 8.86 -21.68
C PRO A 254 2.22 8.45 -22.92
N SER A 255 1.61 7.68 -23.82
CA SER A 255 2.28 7.37 -25.09
C SER A 255 2.45 8.64 -25.92
N LEU A 256 3.53 8.75 -26.69
CA LEU A 256 3.78 9.89 -27.59
C LEU A 256 2.66 10.10 -28.63
N GLN A 257 1.83 9.09 -28.91
CA GLN A 257 0.66 9.21 -29.78
C GLN A 257 -0.52 9.95 -29.12
N ALA A 258 -0.60 9.99 -27.79
CA ALA A 258 -1.64 10.71 -27.07
C ALA A 258 -1.42 12.24 -27.03
N GLU A 259 -0.19 12.71 -27.24
CA GLU A 259 0.11 14.16 -27.33
C GLU A 259 -0.29 14.78 -28.68
N THR A 260 -0.49 13.95 -29.73
CA THR A 260 -0.89 14.44 -31.07
C THR A 260 -2.39 14.64 -31.25
N ASP A 261 -3.23 14.11 -30.35
CA ASP A 261 -4.66 14.43 -30.29
C ASP A 261 -4.88 15.59 -29.29
N GLY A 262 -4.29 16.74 -29.61
CA GLY A 262 -4.76 18.03 -29.07
C GLY A 262 -6.22 18.27 -29.46
N PRO A 263 -6.94 19.20 -28.79
CA PRO A 263 -8.36 19.38 -29.01
C PRO A 263 -8.60 19.63 -30.49
N ARG A 264 -9.35 18.73 -31.15
CA ARG A 264 -9.89 19.02 -32.48
C ARG A 264 -10.75 20.26 -32.29
N ASN A 265 -10.25 21.38 -32.81
CA ASN A 265 -11.00 22.62 -32.97
C ASN A 265 -12.36 22.24 -33.55
N LEU A 266 -13.38 22.25 -32.70
CA LEU A 266 -14.73 22.49 -33.15
C LEU A 266 -14.81 23.99 -33.26
N ASP A 267 -14.66 24.49 -34.48
CA ASP A 267 -15.14 25.80 -34.89
C ASP A 267 -15.41 25.76 -36.41
N PRO A 268 -16.35 26.57 -36.92
CA PRO A 268 -17.12 27.62 -36.24
C PRO A 268 -18.61 27.32 -36.03
#